data_AF-A0A2V2CUF9-F1
#
_entry.id   AF-A0A2V2CUF9-F1
#
_cell.length_a   1.000
_cell.length_b   1.000
_cell.length_c   1.000
_cell.angle_alpha   90.00
_cell.angle_beta   90.00
_cell.angle_gamma   90.00
#
_symmetry.space_group_name_H-M   'P 1'
#
loop_
_entity.id
_entity.type
_entity.pdbx_description
1 polymer ?
#
loop_
_entity_poly.entity_id
_entity_poly.type
_entity_poly.pdbx_seq_one_letter_code
_entity_poly.pdbx_strand_id
1 'polypeptide(L)'
;MNKHRKTARLIVVMMLFGVLFSSTAFAVSPGVADNTYYNTRCLTNTETVGVFGLNIGSVVVMTPNTNVFYVGEDAEEMILQGNVHILAIPGVGSSSIGAAAFAKHIALIKNQPVAAIVVGLGDGSVYTEGPQGYYIGRPYNVAGMYYPEVASQKLVDLFAGGAEITLLVGHSKGNMDIANALYKMYLDGNQAWYENATFKTFGCGVNVPPGLASFKQYIGTLDTLGYTNTVSWANMTYVYGRYHTTNPYYAMTYMPIQLYL
;
A
#
# COMPACT_ATOMS: atom_id res chain seq x y z
N MET A 1 6.82 48.68 16.93
CA MET A 1 8.10 48.32 17.56
C MET A 1 8.33 46.83 17.37
N ASN A 2 9.31 46.47 16.53
CA ASN A 2 9.80 45.12 16.29
C ASN A 2 10.29 44.45 17.59
N LYS A 3 9.93 43.18 17.82
CA LYS A 3 10.85 42.20 18.44
C LYS A 3 10.37 40.75 18.29
N HIS A 4 11.03 40.06 17.37
CA HIS A 4 11.46 38.66 17.41
C HIS A 4 10.55 37.60 18.06
N ARG A 5 9.88 36.81 17.21
CA ARG A 5 9.76 35.36 17.42
C ARG A 5 10.45 34.65 16.25
N LYS A 6 11.74 34.37 16.43
CA LYS A 6 12.44 33.32 15.67
C LYS A 6 12.11 32.00 16.35
N THR A 7 11.06 31.32 15.92
CA THR A 7 10.84 29.92 16.28
C THR A 7 11.69 29.10 15.33
N ALA A 8 12.83 28.63 15.83
CA ALA A 8 13.70 27.71 15.11
C ALA A 8 12.89 26.43 14.80
N ARG A 9 12.72 26.12 13.52
CA ARG A 9 12.23 24.82 13.07
C ARG A 9 13.31 23.80 13.38
N LEU A 10 13.07 22.94 14.35
CA LEU A 10 13.90 21.77 14.60
C LEU A 10 13.57 20.76 13.50
N ILE A 11 14.39 20.72 12.45
CA ILE A 11 14.36 19.62 11.49
C ILE A 11 14.94 18.42 12.23
N VAL A 12 14.09 17.44 12.59
CA VAL A 12 14.57 16.16 13.11
C VAL A 12 15.03 15.35 11.91
N VAL A 13 16.31 15.47 11.58
CA VAL A 13 17.02 14.48 10.76
C VAL A 13 17.39 13.34 11.70
N MET A 14 16.81 12.15 11.53
CA MET A 14 17.31 10.96 12.22
C MET A 14 18.72 10.62 11.70
N MET A 15 19.74 11.14 12.36
CA MET A 15 21.08 10.54 12.35
C MET A 15 21.10 9.44 13.41
N LEU A 16 21.27 8.19 12.98
CA LEU A 16 21.49 7.05 13.88
C LEU A 16 22.73 7.32 14.76
N PHE A 17 22.52 7.53 16.06
CA PHE A 17 23.58 7.35 17.05
C PHE A 17 23.81 5.84 17.21
N GLY A 18 24.98 5.38 16.77
CA GLY A 18 25.42 4.00 16.95
C GLY A 18 25.54 3.67 18.42
N VAL A 19 24.63 2.82 18.91
CA VAL A 19 24.88 2.05 20.12
C VAL A 19 25.50 0.73 19.67
N LEU A 20 26.79 0.56 19.95
CA LEU A 20 27.51 -0.70 19.79
C LEU A 20 26.93 -1.73 20.76
N PHE A 21 25.86 -2.41 20.35
CA PHE A 21 25.49 -3.70 20.91
C PHE A 21 26.06 -4.79 20.00
N SER A 22 27.02 -5.54 20.53
CA SER A 22 27.37 -6.85 19.99
C SER A 22 26.23 -7.83 20.31
N SER A 23 25.18 -7.79 19.51
CA SER A 23 24.22 -8.88 19.40
C SER A 23 24.50 -9.58 18.09
N THR A 24 24.39 -10.90 18.07
CA THR A 24 24.37 -11.68 16.82
C THR A 24 23.31 -11.05 15.92
N ALA A 25 23.75 -10.33 14.88
CA ALA A 25 22.85 -9.66 13.95
C ALA A 25 22.03 -10.74 13.24
N PHE A 26 20.80 -10.96 13.70
CA PHE A 26 19.83 -11.67 12.90
C PHE A 26 19.68 -10.87 11.61
N ALA A 27 20.06 -11.47 10.47
CA ALA A 27 19.92 -10.82 9.18
C ALA A 27 18.42 -10.58 8.95
N VAL A 28 18.00 -9.32 9.01
CA VAL A 28 16.64 -8.92 8.65
C VAL A 28 16.48 -9.18 7.15
N SER A 29 15.57 -10.08 6.79
CA SER A 29 15.29 -10.42 5.39
C SER A 29 13.78 -10.40 5.12
N PRO A 30 13.36 -10.02 3.91
CA PRO A 30 11.95 -10.16 3.51
C PRO A 30 11.50 -11.62 3.60
N GLY A 31 10.22 -11.83 3.88
CA GLY A 31 9.60 -13.15 3.84
C GLY A 31 9.53 -13.72 2.42
N VAL A 32 9.14 -14.99 2.30
CA VAL A 32 8.90 -15.67 1.02
C VAL A 32 7.77 -14.99 0.25
N ALA A 33 6.67 -14.65 0.91
CA ALA A 33 5.55 -13.93 0.31
C ALA A 33 5.97 -12.55 -0.20
N ASP A 34 6.71 -11.78 0.61
CA ASP A 34 7.22 -10.46 0.19
C ASP A 34 8.07 -10.57 -1.07
N ASN A 35 9.04 -11.48 -1.07
CA ASN A 35 9.92 -11.73 -2.22
C ASN A 35 9.16 -12.30 -3.42
N THR A 36 8.08 -13.04 -3.19
CA THR A 36 7.29 -13.61 -4.29
C THR A 36 6.48 -12.54 -4.99
N TYR A 37 5.84 -11.62 -4.24
CA TYR A 37 4.85 -10.70 -4.80
C TYR A 37 5.36 -9.28 -5.06
N TYR A 38 6.41 -8.82 -4.36
CA TYR A 38 6.89 -7.44 -4.43
C TYR A 38 8.39 -7.35 -4.74
N ASN A 39 8.79 -6.22 -5.33
CA ASN A 39 10.19 -5.95 -5.69
C ASN A 39 11.03 -5.60 -4.46
N THR A 40 11.20 -6.51 -3.50
CA THR A 40 11.96 -6.28 -2.26
C THR A 40 13.42 -5.87 -2.51
N ARG A 41 14.00 -6.27 -3.65
CA ARG A 41 15.36 -5.91 -4.07
C ARG A 41 15.54 -4.43 -4.40
N CYS A 42 14.45 -3.66 -4.54
CA CYS A 42 14.54 -2.20 -4.69
C CYS A 42 14.80 -1.47 -3.37
N LEU A 43 14.70 -2.17 -2.23
CA LEU A 43 15.06 -1.65 -0.93
C LEU A 43 16.55 -1.88 -0.66
N THR A 44 17.20 -0.88 -0.10
CA THR A 44 18.51 -1.03 0.53
C THR A 44 18.43 -1.77 1.86
N ASN A 45 19.57 -2.18 2.42
CA ASN A 45 19.63 -2.73 3.77
C ASN A 45 19.13 -1.71 4.82
N THR A 46 19.44 -0.43 4.67
CA THR A 46 18.99 0.62 5.59
C THR A 46 17.48 0.77 5.57
N GLU A 47 16.88 0.83 4.38
CA GLU A 47 15.42 0.88 4.22
C GLU A 47 14.77 -0.40 4.77
N THR A 48 15.34 -1.57 4.47
CA THR A 48 14.80 -2.87 4.92
C THR A 48 14.80 -2.98 6.45
N VAL A 49 15.90 -2.59 7.10
CA VAL A 49 15.98 -2.59 8.58
C VAL A 49 15.05 -1.55 9.18
N GLY A 50 14.95 -0.36 8.58
CA GLY A 50 14.14 0.74 9.11
C GLY A 50 12.62 0.51 9.05
N VAL A 51 12.15 -0.32 8.13
CA VAL A 51 10.72 -0.64 7.98
C VAL A 51 10.36 -2.00 8.55
N PHE A 52 11.30 -2.77 9.08
CA PHE A 52 11.03 -4.11 9.61
C PHE A 52 10.20 -4.06 10.91
N GLY A 53 9.23 -4.98 11.02
CA GLY A 53 8.48 -5.20 12.26
C GLY A 53 7.41 -4.17 12.58
N LEU A 54 7.03 -3.30 11.64
CA LEU A 54 5.89 -2.39 11.83
C LEU A 54 4.57 -3.16 11.99
N ASN A 55 3.69 -2.64 12.83
CA ASN A 55 2.38 -3.23 13.11
C ASN A 55 1.42 -3.08 11.91
N ILE A 56 0.44 -3.96 11.80
CA ILE A 56 -0.70 -3.81 10.87
C ILE A 56 -1.38 -2.45 11.13
N GLY A 57 -1.71 -1.73 10.05
CA GLY A 57 -2.27 -0.37 10.10
C GLY A 57 -1.21 0.73 10.19
N SER A 58 0.07 0.40 10.38
CA SER A 58 1.15 1.40 10.29
C SER A 58 1.26 1.93 8.87
N VAL A 59 1.61 3.20 8.74
CA VAL A 59 1.90 3.84 7.46
C VAL A 59 3.40 3.92 7.25
N VAL A 60 3.85 3.64 6.04
CA VAL A 60 5.23 3.89 5.58
C VAL A 60 5.18 4.76 4.34
N VAL A 61 6.03 5.79 4.26
CA VAL A 61 6.22 6.58 3.04
C VAL A 61 7.61 6.29 2.50
N MET A 62 7.66 5.78 1.27
CA MET A 62 8.90 5.55 0.53
C MET A 62 9.08 6.64 -0.52
N THR A 63 10.27 7.24 -0.57
CA THR A 63 10.62 8.22 -1.61
C THR A 63 11.41 7.55 -2.74
N PRO A 64 11.50 8.15 -3.94
CA PRO A 64 12.41 7.65 -5.00
C PRO A 64 13.88 7.74 -4.59
N ASN A 65 14.22 8.63 -3.63
CA ASN A 65 15.58 8.82 -3.16
C ASN A 65 16.03 7.66 -2.27
N THR A 66 17.28 7.25 -2.39
CA THR A 66 17.87 6.19 -1.56
C THR A 66 17.90 6.58 -0.09
N ASN A 67 17.45 5.69 0.80
CA ASN A 67 17.49 5.85 2.26
C ASN A 67 16.68 7.03 2.82
N VAL A 68 15.72 7.54 2.05
CA VAL A 68 14.78 8.56 2.53
C VAL A 68 13.39 7.93 2.56
N PHE A 69 12.92 7.65 3.78
CA PHE A 69 11.63 7.03 4.07
C PHE A 69 11.15 7.47 5.46
N TYR A 70 9.85 7.34 5.71
CA TYR A 70 9.19 7.76 6.93
C TYR A 70 8.23 6.66 7.38
N VAL A 71 8.02 6.52 8.69
CA VAL A 71 7.17 5.47 9.27
C VAL A 71 6.28 6.06 10.37
N GLY A 72 5.11 5.45 10.60
CA GLY A 72 4.21 5.85 11.67
C GLY A 72 3.72 7.29 11.55
N GLU A 73 3.75 8.03 12.66
CA GLU A 73 3.23 9.40 12.73
C GLU A 73 3.90 10.36 11.74
N ASP A 74 5.22 10.26 11.54
CA ASP A 74 5.94 11.10 10.57
C ASP A 74 5.45 10.85 9.14
N ALA A 75 5.13 9.58 8.81
CA ALA A 75 4.59 9.22 7.51
C ALA A 75 3.16 9.74 7.32
N GLU A 76 2.33 9.65 8.37
CA GLU A 76 0.97 10.19 8.38
C GLU A 76 0.99 11.73 8.24
N GLU A 77 1.88 12.42 8.96
CA GLU A 77 2.04 13.87 8.86
C GLU A 77 2.40 14.30 7.43
N MET A 78 3.31 13.58 6.75
CA MET A 78 3.62 13.86 5.35
C MET A 78 2.40 13.80 4.43
N ILE A 79 1.51 12.81 4.66
CA ILE A 79 0.28 12.66 3.88
C ILE A 79 -0.68 13.82 4.17
N LEU A 80 -0.90 14.13 5.44
CA LEU A 80 -1.83 15.18 5.89
C LEU A 80 -1.37 16.59 5.52
N GLN A 81 -0.06 16.81 5.36
CA GLN A 81 0.50 18.06 4.85
C GLN A 81 0.45 18.19 3.33
N GLY A 82 -0.07 17.18 2.60
CA GLY A 82 -0.12 17.19 1.14
C GLY A 82 1.24 16.94 0.46
N ASN A 83 2.21 16.35 1.16
CA ASN A 83 3.50 15.99 0.56
C ASN A 83 3.46 14.63 -0.16
N VAL A 84 2.39 13.86 0.01
CA VAL A 84 2.21 12.52 -0.56
C VAL A 84 0.79 12.39 -1.11
N HIS A 85 0.67 12.12 -2.41
CA HIS A 85 -0.62 12.01 -3.10
C HIS A 85 -0.93 10.61 -3.64
N ILE A 86 0.00 9.66 -3.45
CA ILE A 86 -0.13 8.28 -3.93
C ILE A 86 -0.10 7.36 -2.73
N LEU A 87 -1.12 6.50 -2.60
CA LEU A 87 -1.21 5.52 -1.53
C LEU A 87 -1.42 4.13 -2.11
N ALA A 88 -0.62 3.18 -1.65
CA ALA A 88 -0.67 1.79 -2.05
C ALA A 88 -1.10 0.89 -0.89
N ILE A 89 -1.88 -0.15 -1.18
CA ILE A 89 -2.19 -1.21 -0.22
C ILE A 89 -1.80 -2.55 -0.86
N PRO A 90 -0.81 -3.27 -0.31
CA PRO A 90 -0.41 -4.59 -0.80
C PRO A 90 -1.44 -5.67 -0.42
N GLY A 91 -1.23 -6.88 -0.93
CA GLY A 91 -2.01 -8.08 -0.63
C GLY A 91 -1.61 -8.82 0.65
N VAL A 92 -2.36 -9.90 0.93
CA VAL A 92 -2.15 -10.84 2.05
C VAL A 92 -0.70 -11.31 2.14
N GLY A 93 -0.23 -11.45 3.39
CA GLY A 93 1.10 -12.00 3.65
C GLY A 93 2.23 -11.02 3.31
N SER A 94 1.89 -9.80 2.90
CA SER A 94 2.85 -8.71 2.87
C SER A 94 3.17 -8.29 4.29
N SER A 95 4.44 -8.40 4.66
CA SER A 95 4.94 -7.73 5.87
C SER A 95 5.06 -6.23 5.63
N SER A 96 5.54 -5.51 6.64
CA SER A 96 5.98 -4.12 6.49
C SER A 96 7.08 -3.94 5.43
N ILE A 97 7.94 -4.95 5.21
CA ILE A 97 8.92 -4.95 4.12
C ILE A 97 8.24 -5.05 2.76
N GLY A 98 7.25 -5.94 2.59
CA GLY A 98 6.48 -6.03 1.35
C GLY A 98 5.73 -4.74 1.02
N ALA A 99 5.14 -4.10 2.04
CA ALA A 99 4.45 -2.82 1.89
C ALA A 99 5.42 -1.71 1.45
N ALA A 100 6.57 -1.60 2.12
CA ALA A 100 7.62 -0.67 1.75
C ALA A 100 8.17 -0.95 0.34
N ALA A 101 8.38 -2.21 -0.03
CA ALA A 101 8.86 -2.59 -1.35
C ALA A 101 7.86 -2.22 -2.45
N PHE A 102 6.56 -2.43 -2.20
CA PHE A 102 5.52 -2.05 -3.15
C PHE A 102 5.44 -0.52 -3.33
N ALA A 103 5.44 0.23 -2.23
CA ALA A 103 5.50 1.69 -2.26
C ALA A 103 6.76 2.21 -2.96
N LYS A 104 7.94 1.68 -2.63
CA LYS A 104 9.22 2.07 -3.23
C LYS A 104 9.22 1.81 -4.74
N HIS A 105 8.71 0.68 -5.18
CA HIS A 105 8.63 0.36 -6.60
C HIS A 105 7.75 1.37 -7.35
N ILE A 106 6.58 1.74 -6.80
CA ILE A 106 5.71 2.78 -7.35
C ILE A 106 6.40 4.15 -7.30
N ALA A 107 7.10 4.48 -6.21
CA ALA A 107 7.81 5.74 -6.04
C ALA A 107 8.90 5.92 -7.10
N LEU A 108 9.63 4.86 -7.43
CA LEU A 108 10.62 4.85 -8.51
C LEU A 108 9.98 5.04 -9.89
N ILE A 109 8.81 4.44 -10.13
CA ILE A 109 8.07 4.58 -11.40
C ILE A 109 7.53 6.00 -11.58
N LYS A 110 6.93 6.57 -10.54
CA LYS A 110 6.27 7.89 -10.58
C LYS A 110 7.22 9.04 -10.29
N ASN A 111 8.43 8.75 -9.81
CA ASN A 111 9.42 9.71 -9.32
C ASN A 111 8.83 10.67 -8.27
N GLN A 112 8.02 10.12 -7.35
CA GLN A 112 7.29 10.86 -6.31
C GLN A 112 7.20 10.00 -5.04
N PRO A 113 7.07 10.58 -3.84
CA PRO A 113 6.80 9.83 -2.62
C PRO A 113 5.49 9.03 -2.70
N VAL A 114 5.52 7.81 -2.16
CA VAL A 114 4.36 6.91 -2.12
C VAL A 114 4.18 6.38 -0.71
N ALA A 115 2.97 6.51 -0.18
CA ALA A 115 2.56 5.88 1.07
C ALA A 115 2.17 4.42 0.82
N ALA A 116 2.39 3.55 1.81
CA ALA A 116 1.72 2.28 1.91
C ALA A 116 1.22 2.02 3.33
N ILE A 117 0.10 1.30 3.43
CA ILE A 117 -0.44 0.80 4.69
C ILE A 117 -0.01 -0.66 4.86
N VAL A 118 0.53 -0.98 6.04
CA VAL A 118 0.93 -2.35 6.37
C VAL A 118 -0.32 -3.19 6.67
N VAL A 119 -0.50 -4.29 5.94
CA VAL A 119 -1.71 -5.13 6.00
C VAL A 119 -1.51 -6.50 6.66
N GLY A 120 -0.26 -6.89 6.93
CA GLY A 120 0.06 -8.21 7.45
C GLY A 120 1.45 -8.28 8.09
N LEU A 121 1.75 -9.44 8.66
CA LEU A 121 3.01 -9.72 9.37
C LEU A 121 3.96 -10.63 8.57
N GLY A 122 3.77 -10.72 7.26
CA GLY A 122 4.57 -11.57 6.38
C GLY A 122 4.05 -13.00 6.27
N ASP A 123 4.95 -13.96 6.06
CA ASP A 123 4.62 -15.39 5.90
C ASP A 123 3.81 -15.96 7.08
N GLY A 124 4.02 -15.44 8.29
CA GLY A 124 3.31 -15.85 9.50
C GLY A 124 1.82 -15.54 9.49
N SER A 125 1.38 -14.59 8.66
CA SER A 125 -0.02 -14.19 8.56
C SER A 125 -0.74 -14.73 7.32
N VAL A 126 -0.01 -15.30 6.35
CA VAL A 126 -0.59 -15.87 5.12
C VAL A 126 -1.69 -16.90 5.42
N TYR A 127 -1.48 -17.75 6.43
CA TYR A 127 -2.41 -18.82 6.78
C TYR A 127 -3.73 -18.31 7.40
N THR A 128 -3.69 -17.20 8.11
CA THR A 128 -4.88 -16.62 8.78
C THR A 128 -5.53 -15.52 7.95
N GLU A 129 -4.76 -14.74 7.20
CA GLU A 129 -5.22 -13.61 6.38
C GLU A 129 -5.62 -14.03 4.96
N GLY A 130 -5.02 -15.08 4.40
CA GLY A 130 -5.38 -15.63 3.09
C GLY A 130 -6.86 -15.97 2.95
N PRO A 131 -7.46 -16.65 3.94
CA PRO A 131 -8.90 -16.88 3.99
C PRO A 131 -9.72 -15.58 4.13
N GLN A 132 -9.22 -14.52 4.78
CA GLN A 132 -10.03 -13.31 5.03
C GLN A 132 -10.44 -12.61 3.74
N GLY A 133 -9.53 -12.49 2.76
CA GLY A 133 -9.91 -11.94 1.46
C GLY A 133 -11.06 -12.73 0.83
N TYR A 134 -10.93 -14.06 0.82
CA TYR A 134 -11.89 -14.94 0.17
C TYR A 134 -13.24 -15.07 0.90
N TYR A 135 -13.22 -15.23 2.23
CA TYR A 135 -14.40 -15.54 3.05
C TYR A 135 -15.03 -14.31 3.71
N ILE A 136 -14.32 -13.17 3.80
CA ILE A 136 -14.83 -11.94 4.41
C ILE A 136 -14.86 -10.83 3.35
N GLY A 137 -13.72 -10.45 2.79
CA GLY A 137 -13.62 -9.33 1.86
C GLY A 137 -14.55 -9.46 0.65
N ARG A 138 -14.58 -10.65 0.03
CA ARG A 138 -15.42 -10.91 -1.16
C ARG A 138 -16.92 -10.77 -0.88
N PRO A 139 -17.55 -11.47 0.09
CA PRO A 139 -18.97 -11.29 0.38
C PRO A 139 -19.38 -9.84 0.63
N TYR A 140 -18.58 -9.10 1.41
CA TYR A 140 -18.89 -7.71 1.74
C TYR A 140 -18.73 -6.79 0.53
N ASN A 141 -17.70 -7.00 -0.30
CA ASN A 141 -17.51 -6.22 -1.52
C ASN A 141 -18.62 -6.50 -2.57
N VAL A 142 -19.07 -7.75 -2.70
CA VAL A 142 -20.24 -8.11 -3.54
C VAL A 142 -21.50 -7.41 -3.03
N ALA A 143 -21.68 -7.33 -1.72
CA ALA A 143 -22.81 -6.66 -1.10
C ALA A 143 -22.70 -5.12 -1.07
N GLY A 144 -21.53 -4.56 -1.42
CA GLY A 144 -21.26 -3.13 -1.28
C GLY A 144 -21.31 -2.63 0.18
N MET A 145 -20.91 -3.47 1.12
CA MET A 145 -20.96 -3.20 2.56
C MET A 145 -19.56 -3.06 3.16
N TYR A 146 -19.48 -2.29 4.24
CA TYR A 146 -18.28 -2.19 5.07
C TYR A 146 -18.18 -3.36 6.05
N TYR A 147 -16.95 -3.84 6.29
CA TYR A 147 -16.58 -4.68 7.44
C TYR A 147 -15.39 -4.08 8.19
N PRO A 148 -15.31 -4.25 9.53
CA PRO A 148 -14.15 -3.79 10.30
C PRO A 148 -12.85 -4.43 9.82
N GLU A 149 -11.94 -3.60 9.29
CA GLU A 149 -10.58 -3.99 8.95
C GLU A 149 -9.61 -2.83 9.16
N VAL A 150 -8.49 -3.10 9.83
CA VAL A 150 -7.49 -2.13 10.28
C VAL A 150 -6.90 -1.33 9.12
N ALA A 151 -6.50 -1.99 8.01
CA ALA A 151 -5.95 -1.26 6.87
C ALA A 151 -7.00 -0.38 6.18
N SER A 152 -8.24 -0.87 6.07
CA SER A 152 -9.36 -0.08 5.53
C SER A 152 -9.65 1.13 6.41
N GLN A 153 -9.73 0.93 7.73
CA GLN A 153 -9.99 2.00 8.69
C GLN A 153 -8.87 3.05 8.67
N LYS A 154 -7.60 2.62 8.59
CA LYS A 154 -6.48 3.57 8.47
C LYS A 154 -6.61 4.45 7.22
N LEU A 155 -7.05 3.89 6.08
CA LEU A 155 -7.30 4.70 4.88
C LEU A 155 -8.45 5.70 5.10
N VAL A 156 -9.53 5.28 5.76
CA VAL A 156 -10.64 6.19 6.14
C VAL A 156 -10.14 7.31 7.05
N ASP A 157 -9.31 7.00 8.05
CA ASP A 157 -8.78 7.96 9.02
C ASP A 157 -7.88 9.01 8.33
N LEU A 158 -7.06 8.59 7.35
CA LEU A 158 -6.23 9.51 6.56
C LEU A 158 -7.10 10.50 5.76
N PHE A 159 -8.12 10.01 5.05
CA PHE A 159 -9.05 10.88 4.32
C PHE A 159 -9.83 11.80 5.26
N ALA A 160 -10.31 11.29 6.39
CA ALA A 160 -10.98 12.09 7.41
C ALA A 160 -10.07 13.17 8.01
N GLY A 161 -8.76 12.91 8.08
CA GLY A 161 -7.73 13.87 8.48
C GLY A 161 -7.42 14.94 7.43
N GLY A 162 -7.95 14.84 6.21
CA GLY A 162 -7.70 15.77 5.11
C GLY A 162 -6.62 15.35 4.12
N ALA A 163 -6.28 14.06 4.05
CA ALA A 163 -5.33 13.55 3.06
C ALA A 163 -5.82 13.79 1.62
N GLU A 164 -4.98 14.44 0.80
CA GLU A 164 -5.26 14.71 -0.62
C GLU A 164 -4.71 13.60 -1.54
N ILE A 165 -5.17 12.37 -1.35
CA ILE A 165 -4.74 11.23 -2.17
C ILE A 165 -5.43 11.27 -3.54
N THR A 166 -4.63 11.33 -4.61
CA THR A 166 -5.11 11.37 -6.00
C THR A 166 -4.94 10.04 -6.73
N LEU A 167 -4.10 9.13 -6.23
CA LEU A 167 -3.92 7.80 -6.78
C LEU A 167 -3.89 6.74 -5.67
N LEU A 168 -4.88 5.85 -5.73
CA LEU A 168 -4.94 4.62 -4.94
C LEU A 168 -4.45 3.45 -5.80
N VAL A 169 -3.52 2.65 -5.25
CA VAL A 169 -2.98 1.47 -5.92
C VAL A 169 -3.14 0.24 -5.05
N GLY A 170 -3.99 -0.68 -5.46
CA GLY A 170 -4.18 -1.93 -4.73
C GLY A 170 -3.48 -3.11 -5.42
N HIS A 171 -3.10 -4.10 -4.63
CA HIS A 171 -2.72 -5.41 -5.14
C HIS A 171 -3.42 -6.52 -4.34
N SER A 172 -3.99 -7.51 -5.02
CA SER A 172 -4.64 -8.67 -4.38
C SER A 172 -5.68 -8.26 -3.31
N LYS A 173 -5.63 -8.79 -2.08
CA LYS A 173 -6.50 -8.36 -0.96
C LYS A 173 -6.47 -6.84 -0.71
N GLY A 174 -5.35 -6.15 -0.97
CA GLY A 174 -5.29 -4.70 -0.84
C GLY A 174 -6.29 -3.97 -1.75
N ASN A 175 -6.70 -4.57 -2.87
CA ASN A 175 -7.82 -4.03 -3.66
C ASN A 175 -9.14 -4.05 -2.88
N MET A 176 -9.39 -5.12 -2.12
CA MET A 176 -10.58 -5.25 -1.28
C MET A 176 -10.52 -4.29 -0.09
N ASP A 177 -9.35 -4.10 0.52
CA ASP A 177 -9.20 -3.18 1.65
C ASP A 177 -9.43 -1.71 1.22
N ILE A 178 -8.92 -1.32 0.05
CA ILE A 178 -9.23 -0.01 -0.54
C ILE A 178 -10.73 0.10 -0.85
N ALA A 179 -11.32 -0.90 -1.51
CA ALA A 179 -12.75 -0.86 -1.83
C ALA A 179 -13.63 -0.83 -0.57
N ASN A 180 -13.26 -1.54 0.49
CA ASN A 180 -13.94 -1.53 1.78
C ASN A 180 -13.91 -0.15 2.45
N ALA A 181 -12.75 0.53 2.41
CA ALA A 181 -12.63 1.92 2.87
C ALA A 181 -13.48 2.89 2.04
N LEU A 182 -13.49 2.73 0.71
CA LEU A 182 -14.35 3.53 -0.17
C LEU A 182 -15.83 3.33 0.15
N TYR A 183 -16.29 2.08 0.33
CA TYR A 183 -17.67 1.79 0.74
C TYR A 183 -18.00 2.39 2.11
N LYS A 184 -17.08 2.37 3.07
CA LYS A 184 -17.28 3.05 4.36
C LYS A 184 -17.53 4.54 4.17
N MET A 185 -16.63 5.22 3.46
CA MET A 185 -16.77 6.67 3.20
C MET A 185 -18.04 6.99 2.42
N TYR A 186 -18.39 6.17 1.42
CA TYR A 186 -19.63 6.32 0.65
C TYR A 186 -20.88 6.20 1.53
N LEU A 187 -20.95 5.15 2.37
CA LEU A 187 -22.09 4.88 3.26
C LEU A 187 -22.23 5.95 4.35
N ASP A 188 -21.12 6.58 4.76
CA ASP A 188 -21.12 7.71 5.69
C ASP A 188 -21.47 9.06 5.02
N GLY A 189 -21.62 9.11 3.69
CA GLY A 189 -21.87 10.35 2.94
C GLY A 189 -20.62 11.19 2.66
N ASN A 190 -19.42 10.65 2.88
CA ASN A 190 -18.13 11.34 2.72
C ASN A 190 -17.51 11.15 1.33
N GLN A 191 -18.34 11.13 0.29
CA GLN A 191 -17.91 10.87 -1.10
C GLN A 191 -16.92 11.92 -1.62
N ALA A 192 -17.07 13.16 -1.17
CA ALA A 192 -16.20 14.29 -1.54
C ALA A 192 -14.74 14.08 -1.10
N TRP A 193 -14.45 13.22 -0.12
CA TRP A 193 -13.07 12.98 0.32
C TRP A 193 -12.23 12.27 -0.74
N TYR A 194 -12.83 11.41 -1.55
CA TYR A 194 -12.13 10.60 -2.55
C TYR A 194 -12.50 10.95 -3.99
N GLU A 195 -13.27 12.02 -4.22
CA GLU A 195 -13.82 12.32 -5.55
C GLU A 195 -12.74 12.60 -6.61
N ASN A 196 -11.58 13.12 -6.18
CA ASN A 196 -10.42 13.37 -7.03
C ASN A 196 -9.50 12.15 -7.18
N ALA A 197 -9.77 11.06 -6.47
CA ALA A 197 -8.91 9.88 -6.49
C ALA A 197 -9.18 9.01 -7.71
N THR A 198 -8.09 8.59 -8.36
CA THR A 198 -8.09 7.47 -9.31
C THR A 198 -7.72 6.19 -8.56
N PHE A 199 -8.46 5.11 -8.79
CA PHE A 199 -8.13 3.80 -8.22
C PHE A 199 -7.69 2.82 -9.32
N LYS A 200 -6.50 2.25 -9.16
CA LYS A 200 -5.94 1.20 -10.03
C LYS A 200 -5.73 -0.09 -9.23
N THR A 201 -6.31 -1.19 -9.71
CA THR A 201 -6.15 -2.51 -9.09
C THR A 201 -5.20 -3.40 -9.89
N PHE A 202 -4.41 -4.19 -9.18
CA PHE A 202 -3.62 -5.25 -9.78
C PHE A 202 -3.93 -6.59 -9.13
N GLY A 203 -4.08 -7.64 -9.93
CA GLY A 203 -4.13 -9.02 -9.45
C GLY A 203 -5.48 -9.47 -8.88
N CYS A 204 -6.50 -8.63 -8.72
CA CYS A 204 -7.89 -9.07 -8.62
C CYS A 204 -8.86 -7.90 -8.86
N GLY A 205 -10.06 -8.19 -9.33
CA GLY A 205 -11.10 -7.19 -9.56
C GLY A 205 -12.08 -7.05 -8.40
N VAL A 206 -12.47 -5.82 -8.07
CA VAL A 206 -13.40 -5.44 -6.99
C VAL A 206 -14.50 -4.51 -7.50
N ASN A 207 -15.63 -4.50 -6.80
CA ASN A 207 -16.63 -3.44 -6.94
C ASN A 207 -16.21 -2.23 -6.11
N VAL A 208 -16.63 -1.04 -6.53
CA VAL A 208 -16.38 0.22 -5.85
C VAL A 208 -17.67 1.05 -5.81
N PRO A 209 -17.89 1.89 -4.79
CA PRO A 209 -18.98 2.86 -4.82
C PRO A 209 -18.74 3.95 -5.89
N PRO A 210 -19.77 4.70 -6.30
CA PRO A 210 -19.58 5.86 -7.15
C PRO A 210 -18.76 6.96 -6.44
N GLY A 211 -18.23 7.90 -7.22
CA GLY A 211 -17.55 9.11 -6.72
C GLY A 211 -16.10 9.23 -7.16
N LEU A 212 -15.38 8.13 -7.41
CA LEU A 212 -14.00 8.18 -7.90
C LEU A 212 -13.88 8.95 -9.23
N ALA A 213 -12.81 9.74 -9.37
CA ALA A 213 -12.47 10.41 -10.63
C ALA A 213 -12.26 9.40 -11.78
N SER A 214 -11.63 8.26 -11.47
CA SER A 214 -11.42 7.17 -12.43
C SER A 214 -11.17 5.85 -11.73
N PHE A 215 -11.54 4.74 -12.39
CA PHE A 215 -11.33 3.39 -11.90
C PHE A 215 -10.91 2.46 -13.03
N LYS A 216 -9.77 1.78 -12.87
CA LYS A 216 -9.23 0.79 -13.82
C LYS A 216 -8.68 -0.43 -13.09
N GLN A 217 -8.91 -1.60 -13.68
CA GLN A 217 -8.51 -2.86 -13.08
C GLN A 217 -7.62 -3.64 -14.03
N TYR A 218 -6.63 -4.34 -13.48
CA TYR A 218 -5.67 -5.11 -14.25
C TYR A 218 -5.50 -6.52 -13.67
N ILE A 219 -5.66 -7.52 -14.51
CA ILE A 219 -5.48 -8.93 -14.12
C ILE A 219 -4.64 -9.68 -15.15
N GLY A 220 -3.72 -10.50 -14.68
CA GLY A 220 -2.89 -11.33 -15.54
C GLY A 220 -3.69 -12.51 -16.10
N THR A 221 -3.51 -12.87 -17.37
CA THR A 221 -4.25 -14.02 -17.95
C THR A 221 -3.82 -15.37 -17.38
N LEU A 222 -2.71 -15.44 -16.64
CA LEU A 222 -2.24 -16.64 -15.93
C LEU A 222 -2.46 -16.53 -14.41
N ASP A 223 -3.16 -15.49 -13.95
CA ASP A 223 -3.36 -15.20 -12.53
C ASP A 223 -4.55 -15.97 -11.93
N THR A 224 -4.36 -17.27 -11.68
CA THR A 224 -5.42 -18.13 -11.11
C THR A 224 -5.88 -17.66 -9.73
N LEU A 225 -4.97 -17.15 -8.90
CA LEU A 225 -5.29 -16.59 -7.58
C LEU A 225 -6.18 -15.36 -7.72
N GLY A 226 -5.83 -14.48 -8.66
CA GLY A 226 -6.59 -13.28 -8.97
C GLY A 226 -7.97 -13.57 -9.52
N TYR A 227 -8.11 -14.52 -10.43
CA TYR A 227 -9.40 -14.95 -10.97
C TYR A 227 -10.31 -15.46 -9.84
N THR A 228 -9.75 -16.24 -8.93
CA THR A 228 -10.49 -16.80 -7.79
C THR A 228 -10.98 -15.72 -6.82
N ASN A 229 -10.18 -14.66 -6.61
CA ASN A 229 -10.51 -13.56 -5.72
C ASN A 229 -11.32 -12.45 -6.37
N THR A 230 -11.42 -12.42 -7.69
CA THR A 230 -12.15 -11.39 -8.42
C THR A 230 -13.65 -11.49 -8.16
N VAL A 231 -14.26 -10.35 -7.83
CA VAL A 231 -15.71 -10.20 -7.63
C VAL A 231 -16.34 -9.22 -8.63
N SER A 232 -15.51 -8.50 -9.40
CA SER A 232 -15.97 -7.61 -10.46
C SER A 232 -15.03 -7.63 -11.65
N TRP A 233 -15.62 -7.67 -12.85
CA TRP A 233 -14.91 -7.61 -14.13
C TRP A 233 -15.09 -6.26 -14.83
N ALA A 234 -15.79 -5.32 -14.19
CA ALA A 234 -15.98 -3.97 -14.72
C ALA A 234 -14.64 -3.23 -14.85
N ASN A 235 -14.44 -2.48 -15.93
CA ASN A 235 -13.21 -1.72 -16.19
C ASN A 235 -11.91 -2.57 -16.19
N MET A 236 -12.03 -3.88 -16.41
CA MET A 236 -10.91 -4.82 -16.40
C MET A 236 -10.11 -4.81 -17.69
N THR A 237 -8.79 -4.75 -17.55
CA THR A 237 -7.81 -4.96 -18.61
C THR A 237 -7.08 -6.27 -18.34
N TYR A 238 -7.13 -7.19 -19.31
CA TYR A 238 -6.39 -8.43 -19.25
C TYR A 238 -4.95 -8.21 -19.72
N VAL A 239 -3.98 -8.57 -18.87
CA VAL A 239 -2.56 -8.46 -19.18
C VAL A 239 -2.02 -9.84 -19.55
N TYR A 240 -1.77 -10.02 -20.85
CA TYR A 240 -1.44 -11.32 -21.41
C TYR A 240 -0.13 -11.90 -20.85
N GLY A 241 -0.16 -13.18 -20.47
CA GLY A 241 1.00 -13.94 -20.01
C GLY A 241 1.50 -13.59 -18.61
N ARG A 242 0.72 -12.86 -17.80
CA ARG A 242 1.14 -12.41 -16.46
C ARG A 242 0.47 -13.21 -15.35
N TYR A 243 1.21 -13.43 -14.27
CA TYR A 243 0.76 -14.02 -13.01
C TYR A 243 0.42 -12.93 -11.98
N HIS A 244 0.11 -13.37 -10.76
CA HIS A 244 -0.29 -12.55 -9.63
C HIS A 244 0.80 -11.60 -9.12
N THR A 245 2.08 -11.91 -9.30
CA THR A 245 3.18 -11.13 -8.72
C THR A 245 3.40 -9.79 -9.41
N THR A 246 3.79 -8.75 -8.65
CA THR A 246 4.29 -7.46 -9.19
C THR A 246 5.81 -7.36 -9.16
N ASN A 247 6.51 -8.43 -8.74
CA ASN A 247 7.96 -8.45 -8.62
C ASN A 247 8.64 -8.68 -9.99
N PRO A 248 9.42 -7.71 -10.50
CA PRO A 248 10.12 -7.83 -11.79
C PRO A 248 11.21 -8.91 -11.80
N TYR A 249 11.59 -9.49 -10.65
CA TYR A 249 12.47 -10.67 -10.61
C TYR A 249 11.95 -11.83 -11.46
N TYR A 250 10.62 -11.96 -11.60
CA TYR A 250 9.97 -12.97 -12.44
C TYR A 250 9.87 -12.57 -13.93
N ALA A 251 10.62 -11.54 -14.34
CA ALA A 251 10.90 -11.15 -15.72
C ALA A 251 9.67 -11.04 -16.65
N MET A 252 9.42 -12.02 -17.52
CA MET A 252 8.33 -11.91 -18.51
C MET A 252 6.97 -12.33 -17.94
N THR A 253 6.84 -12.63 -16.65
CA THR A 253 5.59 -13.20 -16.12
C THR A 253 5.00 -12.45 -14.94
N TYR A 254 5.65 -11.38 -14.46
CA TYR A 254 5.05 -10.48 -13.45
C TYR A 254 4.07 -9.48 -14.08
N MET A 255 3.14 -8.97 -13.27
CA MET A 255 2.28 -7.84 -13.58
C MET A 255 3.12 -6.56 -13.71
N PRO A 256 3.31 -5.99 -14.91
CA PRO A 256 4.20 -4.87 -15.14
C PRO A 256 3.52 -3.55 -14.78
N ILE A 257 3.39 -3.27 -13.48
CA ILE A 257 2.67 -2.09 -12.95
C ILE A 257 3.19 -0.78 -13.56
N GLN A 258 4.46 -0.71 -13.98
CA GLN A 258 5.06 0.47 -14.60
C GLN A 258 4.43 0.87 -15.94
N LEU A 259 3.76 -0.06 -16.64
CA LEU A 259 3.07 0.24 -17.90
C LEU A 259 1.67 0.82 -17.69
N TYR A 260 1.17 0.77 -16.45
CA TYR A 260 -0.22 1.06 -16.12
C TYR A 260 -0.38 2.16 -15.08
N LEU A 261 0.70 2.69 -14.51
CA LEU A 261 0.71 3.66 -13.41
C LEU A 261 0.86 5.12 -13.87
#